data_AF-F0QQ54-F1
#
_entry.id   AF-F0QQ54-F1
#
_cell.length_a   1.000
_cell.length_b   1.000
_cell.length_c   1.000
_cell.angle_alpha   90.00
_cell.angle_beta   90.00
_cell.angle_gamma   90.00
#
_symmetry.space_group_name_H-M   'P 1'
#
loop_
_entity.id
_entity.type
_entity.pdbx_description
1 polymer ?
#
loop_
_entity_poly.entity_id
_entity_poly.type
_entity_poly.pdbx_seq_one_letter_code
_entity_poly.pdbx_strand_id
1 'polypeptide(L)'
;MGLKLLTVPILGTFVLPISIVNLNFQSGDIVLATYQSYISDDIATEASSSYGVQTVYFENDRDILNGFRTGAYDLAIMSSSTLEEAIKKNIVKQIQWDKLPTVKDLLKVEDGNGSSHQTSGSGNTNNQNTRNWEKVFSPIVTQFFKQKPELAQYGLPYFLSYLLFAYRCQNCDKEIKTQENLSWQEKFKKIIEHEEFKNNNPFKLGIIEDEVTILSLSKLASQENNKFNEQNWKVEENKPFNFFDKYKDLSKLGVSSRTRGNSMFLNSDSALMSEMLTKKQLDGVFMYNGDALYSYQEIRNEKEGGEVQDFKILEPTPSLWLLDQIAISSKVSESKENEIYKFLDKLLFEGAIKKTQSDQAQGQQSQNSEAQEKSWAWQNFDYLGYTPTLKDMQETIKSKHEEFKKKKEKSEQQTQSSEKSEDEKEYDDLTIQLLFGRQNEDQCKKPVSNGQPQTTENQQSENTKCKILFESGMTDNQNLDLALAFQRWKNNWF
;
A
#
# COMPACT_ATOMS: atom_id res chain seq x y z
N MET A 1 -5.24 48.47 -14.67
CA MET A 1 -3.82 48.23 -14.36
C MET A 1 -3.54 46.78 -14.71
N GLY A 2 -2.78 46.54 -15.78
CA GLY A 2 -2.63 45.22 -16.39
C GLY A 2 -1.71 44.31 -15.57
N LEU A 3 -2.25 43.18 -15.12
CA LEU A 3 -1.46 42.08 -14.58
C LEU A 3 -0.94 41.27 -15.77
N LYS A 4 0.38 41.21 -15.92
CA LYS A 4 1.05 40.46 -16.98
C LYS A 4 0.84 38.97 -16.75
N LEU A 5 0.21 38.30 -17.73
CA LEU A 5 0.33 36.85 -17.89
C LEU A 5 1.81 36.50 -18.08
N LEU A 6 2.36 35.73 -17.15
CA LEU A 6 3.55 34.93 -17.41
C LEU A 6 3.07 33.60 -17.99
N THR A 7 3.10 33.53 -19.32
CA THR A 7 3.08 32.27 -20.07
C THR A 7 4.36 31.51 -19.72
N VAL A 8 4.24 30.48 -18.87
CA VAL A 8 5.30 29.48 -18.72
C VAL A 8 5.24 28.60 -19.97
N PRO A 9 6.33 28.48 -20.76
CA PRO A 9 6.34 27.57 -21.89
C PRO A 9 6.29 26.14 -21.36
N ILE A 10 5.31 25.37 -21.84
CA ILE A 10 5.26 23.91 -21.72
C ILE A 10 6.42 23.38 -22.56
N LEU A 11 7.61 23.29 -21.95
CA LEU A 11 8.67 22.44 -22.44
C LEU A 11 8.35 21.04 -21.91
N GLY A 12 7.75 20.22 -22.77
CA GLY A 12 7.64 18.79 -22.53
C GLY A 12 9.04 18.21 -22.38
N THR A 13 9.45 17.99 -21.15
CA THR A 13 10.55 17.09 -20.81
C THR A 13 10.09 15.68 -21.13
N PHE A 14 10.46 15.20 -22.31
CA PHE A 14 10.60 13.77 -22.56
C PHE A 14 11.67 13.26 -21.59
N VAL A 15 11.23 12.66 -20.48
CA VAL A 15 12.10 11.81 -19.65
C VAL A 15 12.31 10.53 -20.46
N LEU A 16 13.46 10.45 -21.14
CA LEU A 16 13.89 9.20 -21.77
C LEU A 16 14.25 8.22 -20.64
N PRO A 17 13.78 6.95 -20.67
CA PRO A 17 14.22 5.93 -19.73
C PRO A 17 15.66 5.56 -20.09
N ILE A 18 16.63 6.22 -19.46
CA ILE A 18 18.04 5.86 -19.58
C ILE A 18 18.33 4.84 -18.49
N SER A 19 18.01 3.58 -18.76
CA SER A 19 18.59 2.44 -18.02
C SER A 19 20.04 2.26 -18.43
N ILE A 20 20.90 3.24 -18.14
CA ILE A 20 22.36 3.09 -18.09
C ILE A 20 22.85 3.93 -16.92
N VAL A 21 22.80 3.31 -15.76
CA VAL A 21 23.32 3.81 -14.51
C VAL A 21 24.84 3.67 -14.54
N ASN A 22 25.54 4.65 -15.12
CA ASN A 22 26.99 4.80 -14.92
C ASN A 22 27.20 5.60 -13.61
N LEU A 23 26.83 4.99 -12.48
CA LEU A 23 26.97 5.62 -11.17
C LEU A 23 28.40 5.42 -10.67
N ASN A 24 29.15 6.53 -10.59
CA ASN A 24 30.37 6.61 -9.80
C ASN A 24 29.99 6.57 -8.31
N PHE A 25 29.58 5.41 -7.82
CA PHE A 25 29.39 5.20 -6.39
C PHE A 25 30.74 5.23 -5.69
N GLN A 26 30.83 5.97 -4.58
CA GLN A 26 32.01 5.87 -3.74
C GLN A 26 31.97 4.52 -3.02
N SER A 27 33.15 3.92 -2.83
CA SER A 27 33.31 2.70 -2.05
C SER A 27 32.90 2.98 -0.59
N GLY A 28 31.63 2.78 -0.25
CA GLY A 28 31.06 3.05 1.07
C GLY A 28 29.58 3.44 1.06
N ASP A 29 29.09 3.99 -0.05
CA ASP A 29 27.71 4.52 -0.17
C ASP A 29 26.66 3.42 -0.04
N ILE A 30 25.55 3.68 0.66
CA ILE A 30 24.39 2.79 0.76
C ILE A 30 23.53 2.99 -0.49
N VAL A 31 23.29 1.93 -1.27
CA VAL A 31 22.43 2.01 -2.45
C VAL A 31 21.03 1.52 -2.09
N LEU A 32 20.06 2.43 -2.14
CA LEU A 32 18.63 2.17 -1.95
C LEU A 32 17.94 2.09 -3.32
N ALA A 33 17.50 0.90 -3.71
CA ALA A 33 16.63 0.71 -4.85
C ALA A 33 15.16 0.96 -4.48
N THR A 34 14.44 1.80 -5.21
CA THR A 34 13.03 2.13 -4.91
C THR A 34 12.22 2.36 -6.17
N TYR A 35 10.89 2.21 -6.09
CA TYR A 35 10.00 2.74 -7.12
C TYR A 35 10.12 4.27 -7.19
N GLN A 36 9.79 4.84 -8.35
CA GLN A 36 9.65 6.29 -8.46
C GLN A 36 8.56 6.78 -7.50
N SER A 37 8.74 7.97 -6.93
CA SER A 37 7.80 8.58 -5.98
C SER A 37 7.56 7.77 -4.70
N TYR A 38 8.52 6.96 -4.24
CA TYR A 38 8.39 6.25 -2.96
C TYR A 38 9.18 6.88 -1.81
N ILE A 39 10.00 7.89 -2.11
CA ILE A 39 10.73 8.71 -1.14
C ILE A 39 10.71 10.14 -1.64
N SER A 40 10.46 11.11 -0.75
CA SER A 40 10.49 12.52 -1.12
C SER A 40 11.90 12.97 -1.50
N ASP A 41 12.00 13.94 -2.40
CA ASP A 41 13.29 14.46 -2.87
C ASP A 41 14.10 15.10 -1.73
N ASP A 42 13.41 15.76 -0.80
CA ASP A 42 14.03 16.35 0.39
C ASP A 42 14.63 15.28 1.30
N ILE A 43 13.88 14.19 1.57
CA ILE A 43 14.37 13.08 2.40
C ILE A 43 15.49 12.34 1.68
N ALA A 44 15.40 12.10 0.37
CA ALA A 44 16.47 11.46 -0.39
C ALA A 44 17.76 12.28 -0.36
N THR A 45 17.65 13.60 -0.51
CA THR A 45 18.78 14.53 -0.42
C THR A 45 19.40 14.52 0.98
N GLU A 46 18.57 14.60 2.03
CA GLU A 46 19.04 14.57 3.41
C GLU A 46 19.69 13.21 3.75
N ALA A 47 19.12 12.11 3.27
CA ALA A 47 19.67 10.75 3.43
C ALA A 47 21.03 10.57 2.74
N SER A 48 21.21 11.12 1.55
CA SER A 48 22.52 11.15 0.89
C SER A 48 23.55 11.90 1.72
N SER A 49 23.18 13.04 2.30
CA SER A 49 24.12 13.89 3.04
C SER A 49 24.45 13.35 4.44
N SER A 50 23.46 12.76 5.13
CA SER A 50 23.56 12.33 6.53
C SER A 50 24.03 10.88 6.68
N TYR A 51 23.69 10.01 5.72
CA TYR A 51 23.93 8.57 5.80
C TYR A 51 24.68 8.00 4.58
N GLY A 52 24.99 8.82 3.57
CA GLY A 52 25.61 8.34 2.33
C GLY A 52 24.67 7.44 1.51
N VAL A 53 23.35 7.64 1.62
CA VAL A 53 22.35 6.87 0.88
C VAL A 53 22.17 7.44 -0.53
N GLN A 54 22.40 6.61 -1.55
CA GLN A 54 22.14 6.91 -2.95
C GLN A 54 20.88 6.17 -3.40
N THR A 55 19.89 6.93 -3.84
CA THR A 55 18.62 6.38 -4.34
C THR A 55 18.74 6.02 -5.82
N VAL A 56 18.36 4.80 -6.17
CA VAL A 56 18.27 4.31 -7.55
C VAL A 56 16.83 3.88 -7.82
N TYR A 57 16.28 4.31 -8.95
CA TYR A 57 14.93 3.94 -9.35
C TYR A 57 14.92 2.71 -10.24
N PHE A 58 13.96 1.82 -10.03
CA PHE A 58 13.71 0.67 -10.89
C PHE A 58 12.26 0.67 -11.39
N GLU A 59 12.04 0.01 -12.53
CA GLU A 59 10.71 -0.11 -13.16
C GLU A 59 10.09 -1.49 -12.92
N ASN A 60 10.90 -2.50 -12.60
CA ASN A 60 10.45 -3.88 -12.43
C ASN A 60 11.13 -4.59 -11.24
N ASP A 61 10.34 -5.34 -10.48
CA ASP A 61 10.76 -6.19 -9.36
C ASP A 61 11.91 -7.15 -9.69
N ARG A 62 12.04 -7.60 -10.95
CA ARG A 62 13.15 -8.44 -11.42
C ARG A 62 14.51 -7.76 -11.31
N ASP A 63 14.55 -6.44 -11.51
CA ASP A 63 15.79 -5.67 -11.40
C ASP A 63 16.30 -5.67 -9.96
N ILE A 64 15.39 -5.65 -8.99
CA ILE A 64 15.72 -5.74 -7.56
C ILE A 64 16.39 -7.08 -7.24
N LEU A 65 15.78 -8.19 -7.68
CA LEU A 65 16.30 -9.54 -7.40
C LEU A 65 17.71 -9.74 -7.96
N ASN A 66 17.97 -9.24 -9.17
CA ASN A 66 19.30 -9.28 -9.79
C ASN A 66 20.28 -8.33 -9.09
N GLY A 67 19.84 -7.15 -8.69
CA GLY A 67 20.65 -6.21 -7.92
C GLY A 67 21.09 -6.76 -6.58
N PHE A 68 20.21 -7.44 -5.84
CA PHE A 68 20.56 -8.11 -4.58
C PHE A 68 21.51 -9.30 -4.80
N ARG A 69 21.29 -10.12 -5.85
CA ARG A 69 22.19 -11.23 -6.21
C ARG A 69 23.61 -10.77 -6.51
N THR A 70 23.74 -9.69 -7.27
CA THR A 70 25.03 -9.13 -7.70
C THR A 70 25.69 -8.25 -6.64
N GLY A 71 24.93 -7.81 -5.63
CA GLY A 71 25.39 -6.85 -4.62
C GLY A 71 25.39 -5.41 -5.12
N ALA A 72 24.65 -5.12 -6.20
CA ALA A 72 24.49 -3.76 -6.72
C ALA A 72 23.65 -2.87 -5.79
N TYR A 73 22.71 -3.46 -5.04
CA TYR A 73 21.86 -2.75 -4.07
C TYR A 73 22.05 -3.31 -2.66
N ASP A 74 22.04 -2.41 -1.68
CA ASP A 74 22.11 -2.75 -0.26
C ASP A 74 20.72 -2.83 0.36
N LEU A 75 19.84 -1.93 -0.06
CA LEU A 75 18.46 -1.81 0.35
C LEU A 75 17.57 -1.81 -0.88
N ALA A 76 16.36 -2.33 -0.72
CA ALA A 76 15.31 -2.14 -1.71
C ALA A 76 13.94 -2.06 -1.04
N ILE A 77 13.10 -1.17 -1.54
CA ILE A 77 11.67 -1.20 -1.28
C ILE A 77 11.03 -2.12 -2.32
N MET A 78 10.35 -3.18 -1.87
CA MET A 78 9.74 -4.17 -2.76
C MET A 78 8.38 -4.62 -2.23
N SER A 79 7.54 -5.05 -3.17
CA SER A 79 6.30 -5.73 -2.85
C SER A 79 6.54 -6.99 -2.02
N SER A 80 5.56 -7.37 -1.22
CA SER A 80 5.66 -8.56 -0.38
C SER A 80 5.85 -9.87 -1.17
N SER A 81 5.24 -9.99 -2.35
CA SER A 81 5.42 -11.14 -3.25
C SER A 81 6.88 -11.25 -3.70
N THR A 82 7.51 -10.13 -4.02
CA THR A 82 8.94 -10.07 -4.40
C THR A 82 9.86 -10.35 -3.22
N LEU A 83 9.51 -9.90 -2.01
CA LEU A 83 10.26 -10.25 -0.81
C LEU A 83 10.21 -11.75 -0.51
N GLU A 84 9.05 -12.41 -0.66
CA GLU A 84 8.96 -13.88 -0.50
C GLU A 84 9.90 -14.61 -1.47
N GLU A 85 9.96 -14.15 -2.72
CA GLU A 85 10.87 -14.70 -3.72
C GLU A 85 12.35 -14.47 -3.34
N ALA A 86 12.68 -13.28 -2.85
CA ALA A 86 14.02 -12.94 -2.39
C ALA A 86 14.46 -13.80 -1.17
N ILE A 87 13.54 -14.07 -0.23
CA ILE A 87 13.76 -14.97 0.91
C ILE A 87 14.08 -16.38 0.41
N LYS A 88 13.27 -16.94 -0.49
CA LYS A 88 13.47 -18.29 -1.04
C LYS A 88 14.82 -18.43 -1.75
N LYS A 89 15.31 -17.36 -2.37
CA LYS A 89 16.62 -17.31 -3.05
C LYS A 89 17.80 -17.04 -2.10
N ASN A 90 17.55 -16.78 -0.82
CA ASN A 90 18.57 -16.41 0.18
C ASN A 90 19.38 -15.15 -0.21
N ILE A 91 18.73 -14.17 -0.84
CA ILE A 91 19.38 -12.92 -1.29
C ILE A 91 19.09 -11.72 -0.38
N VAL A 92 18.38 -11.96 0.74
CA VAL A 92 18.06 -10.98 1.77
C VAL A 92 18.53 -11.44 3.16
N LYS A 93 18.79 -10.50 4.06
CA LYS A 93 19.12 -10.76 5.47
C LYS A 93 17.88 -10.61 6.35
N GLN A 94 17.87 -11.33 7.46
CA GLN A 94 16.90 -11.08 8.53
C GLN A 94 17.14 -9.72 9.16
N ILE A 95 16.05 -9.04 9.50
CA ILE A 95 16.03 -7.78 10.22
C ILE A 95 16.41 -8.02 11.68
N GLN A 96 17.42 -7.30 12.14
CA GLN A 96 17.87 -7.24 13.52
C GLN A 96 17.13 -6.11 14.23
N TRP A 97 15.88 -6.37 14.63
CA TRP A 97 15.01 -5.35 15.22
C TRP A 97 15.57 -4.72 16.51
N ASP A 98 16.49 -5.38 17.21
CA ASP A 98 17.16 -4.81 18.39
C ASP A 98 18.14 -3.67 18.04
N LYS A 99 18.53 -3.54 16.76
CA LYS A 99 19.33 -2.43 16.23
C LYS A 99 18.51 -1.19 15.88
N LEU A 100 17.18 -1.23 16.01
CA LEU A 100 16.27 -0.11 15.77
C LEU A 100 15.87 0.52 17.12
N PRO A 101 16.60 1.54 17.60
CA PRO A 101 16.45 2.04 18.96
C PRO A 101 15.04 2.58 19.27
N THR A 102 14.31 3.09 18.27
CA THR A 102 12.98 3.65 18.49
C THR A 102 11.93 2.58 18.79
N VAL A 103 12.06 1.38 18.22
CA VAL A 103 11.06 0.30 18.33
C VAL A 103 11.50 -0.90 19.17
N LYS A 104 12.81 -1.06 19.44
CA LYS A 104 13.34 -2.25 20.13
C LYS A 104 12.63 -2.59 21.44
N ASP A 105 12.26 -1.58 22.24
CA ASP A 105 11.64 -1.79 23.56
C ASP A 105 10.13 -1.97 23.46
N LEU A 106 9.49 -1.39 22.44
CA LEU A 106 8.06 -1.56 22.16
C LEU A 106 7.75 -2.98 21.67
N LEU A 107 8.68 -3.58 20.93
CA LEU A 107 8.52 -4.92 20.35
C LEU A 107 8.82 -6.06 21.34
N LYS A 108 9.37 -5.75 22.52
CA LYS A 108 9.59 -6.76 23.58
C LYS A 108 8.26 -7.31 24.08
N VAL A 109 8.23 -8.62 24.27
CA VAL A 109 7.11 -9.29 24.93
C VAL A 109 7.19 -8.94 26.41
N GLU A 110 6.10 -8.41 26.96
CA GLU A 110 6.00 -8.30 28.41
C GLU A 110 5.84 -9.71 28.96
N ASP A 111 6.88 -10.21 29.62
CA ASP A 111 6.80 -11.43 30.40
C ASP A 111 5.80 -11.20 31.54
N GLY A 112 4.55 -11.64 31.33
CA GLY A 112 3.50 -11.55 32.33
C GLY A 112 3.93 -12.27 33.61
N ASN A 113 4.08 -11.52 34.69
CA ASN A 113 4.15 -11.96 36.09
C ASN A 113 4.92 -13.27 36.40
N GLY A 114 6.12 -13.10 36.95
CA GLY A 114 6.49 -13.77 38.19
C GLY A 114 6.83 -15.25 38.11
N SER A 115 7.88 -15.62 37.37
CA SER A 115 8.77 -16.68 37.85
C SER A 115 10.18 -16.41 37.36
N SER A 116 10.99 -15.87 38.27
CA SER A 116 12.44 -15.83 38.14
C SER A 116 12.98 -17.26 38.14
N HIS A 117 13.08 -17.87 36.96
CA HIS A 117 14.05 -18.93 36.71
C HIS A 117 15.02 -18.43 35.65
N GLN A 118 16.08 -17.78 36.14
CA GLN A 118 17.33 -17.64 35.41
C GLN A 118 17.84 -19.05 35.06
N THR A 119 17.61 -19.49 33.84
CA THR A 119 18.50 -20.45 33.19
C THR A 119 19.45 -19.69 32.30
N SER A 120 20.57 -19.30 32.90
CA SER A 120 21.79 -18.90 32.21
C SER A 120 22.25 -20.06 31.33
N GLY A 121 22.01 -19.99 30.02
CA GLY A 121 22.41 -21.07 29.13
C GLY A 121 22.11 -20.82 27.66
N SER A 122 23.17 -20.47 26.93
CA SER A 122 23.37 -20.69 25.49
C SER A 122 22.57 -19.83 24.51
N GLY A 123 23.33 -19.06 23.73
CA GLY A 123 22.81 -18.23 22.65
C GLY A 123 22.29 -19.00 21.44
N ASN A 124 21.74 -18.18 20.55
CA ASN A 124 21.29 -18.42 19.18
C ASN A 124 19.90 -19.03 18.96
N THR A 125 19.14 -18.25 18.17
CA THR A 125 18.02 -18.57 17.26
C THR A 125 16.59 -18.63 17.84
N ASN A 126 15.72 -17.81 17.22
CA ASN A 126 14.27 -18.00 17.02
C ASN A 126 13.25 -17.63 18.12
N ASN A 127 13.38 -16.45 18.72
CA ASN A 127 12.24 -15.80 19.43
C ASN A 127 11.64 -14.59 18.68
N GLN A 128 11.77 -14.52 17.34
CA GLN A 128 11.16 -13.43 16.55
C GLN A 128 9.64 -13.58 16.36
N ASN A 129 9.07 -14.78 16.56
CA ASN A 129 7.63 -15.06 16.44
C ASN A 129 6.78 -14.56 17.61
N THR A 130 7.38 -13.95 18.64
CA THR A 130 6.66 -13.51 19.83
C THR A 130 6.56 -11.98 19.96
N ARG A 131 7.15 -11.20 19.05
CA ARG A 131 7.17 -9.72 19.14
C ARG A 131 5.77 -9.11 19.20
N ASN A 132 5.65 -8.02 19.96
CA ASN A 132 4.42 -7.26 20.09
C ASN A 132 4.25 -6.29 18.91
N TRP A 133 3.87 -6.82 17.75
CA TRP A 133 3.69 -6.02 16.53
C TRP A 133 2.57 -4.99 16.66
N GLU A 134 1.52 -5.30 17.43
CA GLU A 134 0.34 -4.47 17.64
C GLU A 134 0.60 -3.17 18.44
N LYS A 135 1.76 -3.07 19.09
CA LYS A 135 2.24 -1.82 19.73
C LYS A 135 2.79 -0.82 18.72
N VAL A 136 3.29 -1.27 17.56
CA VAL A 136 4.00 -0.43 16.59
C VAL A 136 3.20 -0.25 15.30
N PHE A 137 2.68 -1.34 14.75
CA PHE A 137 2.10 -1.36 13.42
C PHE A 137 0.57 -1.42 13.44
N SER A 138 -0.03 -1.00 12.34
CA SER A 138 -1.48 -1.03 12.16
C SER A 138 -2.04 -2.47 12.25
N PRO A 139 -3.35 -2.63 12.51
CA PRO A 139 -3.98 -3.95 12.56
C PRO A 139 -3.80 -4.77 11.27
N ILE A 140 -3.76 -4.11 10.12
CA ILE A 140 -3.59 -4.74 8.80
C ILE A 140 -2.17 -5.32 8.66
N VAL A 141 -1.14 -4.54 8.99
CA VAL A 141 0.26 -5.02 8.99
C VAL A 141 0.43 -6.14 10.01
N THR A 142 -0.18 -6.02 11.17
CA THR A 142 -0.12 -7.07 12.20
C THR A 142 -0.77 -8.37 11.71
N GLN A 143 -1.90 -8.29 11.00
CA GLN A 143 -2.53 -9.45 10.35
C GLN A 143 -1.65 -10.03 9.25
N PHE A 144 -1.00 -9.17 8.46
CA PHE A 144 -0.05 -9.57 7.44
C PHE A 144 1.09 -10.42 8.03
N PHE A 145 1.72 -9.94 9.10
CA PHE A 145 2.77 -10.67 9.81
C PHE A 145 2.29 -11.95 10.50
N LYS A 146 1.04 -12.01 10.96
CA LYS A 146 0.47 -13.25 11.50
C LYS A 146 0.27 -14.32 10.42
N GLN A 147 -0.16 -13.91 9.23
CA GLN A 147 -0.39 -14.84 8.11
C GLN A 147 0.92 -15.26 7.43
N LYS A 148 1.92 -14.37 7.41
CA LYS A 148 3.22 -14.56 6.76
C LYS A 148 4.37 -14.12 7.68
N PRO A 149 4.68 -14.89 8.74
CA PRO A 149 5.68 -14.52 9.74
C PRO A 149 7.07 -14.26 9.17
N GLU A 150 7.44 -14.96 8.09
CA GLU A 150 8.71 -14.77 7.39
C GLU A 150 8.88 -13.33 6.90
N LEU A 151 7.80 -12.66 6.48
CA LEU A 151 7.92 -11.29 5.99
C LEU A 151 8.27 -10.31 7.12
N ALA A 152 7.79 -10.55 8.35
CA ALA A 152 8.21 -9.80 9.54
C ALA A 152 9.68 -10.03 9.94
N GLN A 153 10.25 -11.16 9.51
CA GLN A 153 11.65 -11.51 9.79
C GLN A 153 12.61 -10.85 8.82
N TYR A 154 12.21 -10.56 7.58
CA TYR A 154 13.08 -10.09 6.50
C TYR A 154 12.74 -8.70 5.95
N GLY A 155 11.57 -8.14 6.28
CA GLY A 155 11.09 -6.85 5.77
C GLY A 155 10.70 -5.87 6.87
N LEU A 156 10.93 -4.59 6.60
CA LEU A 156 10.40 -3.47 7.37
C LEU A 156 9.20 -2.86 6.62
N PRO A 157 7.98 -2.85 7.21
CA PRO A 157 6.79 -2.27 6.57
C PRO A 157 7.00 -0.81 6.18
N TYR A 158 6.78 -0.48 4.92
CA TYR A 158 6.92 0.90 4.42
C TYR A 158 5.57 1.53 4.08
N PHE A 159 4.87 0.99 3.09
CA PHE A 159 3.55 1.48 2.68
C PHE A 159 2.52 0.36 2.61
N LEU A 160 1.30 0.70 2.98
CA LEU A 160 0.12 -0.10 2.67
C LEU A 160 -0.53 0.47 1.42
N SER A 161 -0.97 -0.44 0.56
CA SER A 161 -1.85 -0.10 -0.55
C SER A 161 -3.00 -1.09 -0.57
N TYR A 162 -4.15 -0.67 -1.09
CA TYR A 162 -5.22 -1.59 -1.43
C TYR A 162 -5.85 -1.21 -2.75
N LEU A 163 -6.31 -2.23 -3.46
CA LEU A 163 -6.94 -2.04 -4.76
C LEU A 163 -8.41 -1.68 -4.58
N LEU A 164 -8.83 -0.62 -5.25
CA LEU A 164 -10.21 -0.14 -5.28
C LEU A 164 -10.63 0.22 -6.71
N PHE A 165 -11.92 0.49 -6.89
CA PHE A 165 -12.43 1.10 -8.13
C PHE A 165 -12.79 2.56 -7.86
N ALA A 166 -11.99 3.48 -8.39
CA ALA A 166 -12.26 4.92 -8.34
C ALA A 166 -13.01 5.35 -9.60
N TYR A 167 -14.03 6.18 -9.48
CA TYR A 167 -14.84 6.59 -10.62
C TYR A 167 -15.41 7.99 -10.46
N ARG A 168 -15.68 8.62 -11.60
CA ARG A 168 -16.29 9.94 -11.70
C ARG A 168 -17.71 9.83 -12.21
N CYS A 169 -18.69 10.07 -11.34
CA CYS A 169 -20.09 10.12 -11.72
C CYS A 169 -20.92 10.96 -10.76
N GLN A 170 -21.74 11.87 -11.29
CA GLN A 170 -22.62 12.71 -10.49
C GLN A 170 -23.78 11.91 -9.84
N ASN A 171 -24.42 11.00 -10.58
CA ASN A 171 -25.68 10.36 -10.15
C ASN A 171 -25.63 8.83 -9.91
N CYS A 172 -24.46 8.19 -9.95
CA CYS A 172 -24.34 6.71 -9.91
C CYS A 172 -24.46 6.06 -8.52
N ASP A 173 -24.72 6.82 -7.45
CA ASP A 173 -24.57 6.33 -6.07
C ASP A 173 -25.54 5.19 -5.70
N LYS A 174 -26.72 5.13 -6.32
CA LYS A 174 -27.75 4.16 -5.93
C LYS A 174 -27.58 2.78 -6.55
N GLU A 175 -26.80 2.63 -7.62
CA GLU A 175 -26.74 1.36 -8.37
C GLU A 175 -25.41 0.62 -8.19
N ILE A 176 -24.30 1.35 -8.00
CA ILE A 176 -22.97 0.78 -7.80
C ILE A 176 -22.67 0.54 -6.31
N LYS A 177 -23.09 1.43 -5.41
CA LYS A 177 -22.74 1.35 -3.96
C LYS A 177 -23.67 0.45 -3.13
N THR A 178 -24.85 0.08 -3.60
CA THR A 178 -25.97 -0.35 -2.72
C THR A 178 -25.92 -1.77 -2.17
N GLN A 179 -24.91 -2.58 -2.47
CA GLN A 179 -24.84 -3.94 -1.92
C GLN A 179 -23.40 -4.32 -1.54
N GLU A 180 -23.07 -4.10 -0.26
CA GLU A 180 -21.79 -4.51 0.36
C GLU A 180 -21.51 -6.01 0.19
N ASN A 181 -22.58 -6.81 0.01
CA ASN A 181 -22.54 -8.28 -0.07
C ASN A 181 -22.32 -8.86 -1.48
N LEU A 182 -22.06 -8.02 -2.50
CA LEU A 182 -21.78 -8.54 -3.85
C LEU A 182 -20.40 -9.17 -3.93
N SER A 183 -20.34 -10.30 -4.63
CA SER A 183 -19.08 -10.90 -5.08
C SER A 183 -18.31 -9.97 -6.01
N TRP A 184 -17.00 -10.20 -6.14
CA TRP A 184 -16.18 -9.50 -7.14
C TRP A 184 -16.72 -9.63 -8.56
N GLN A 185 -17.23 -10.82 -8.93
CA GLN A 185 -17.82 -11.07 -10.24
C GLN A 185 -19.02 -10.15 -10.50
N GLU A 186 -19.94 -10.06 -9.54
CA GLU A 186 -21.12 -9.19 -9.65
C GLU A 186 -20.75 -7.71 -9.67
N LYS A 187 -19.75 -7.29 -8.86
CA LYS A 187 -19.24 -5.92 -8.87
C LYS A 187 -18.65 -5.56 -10.22
N PHE A 188 -17.77 -6.40 -10.78
CA PHE A 188 -17.20 -6.21 -12.11
C PHE A 188 -18.27 -6.11 -13.19
N LYS A 189 -19.23 -7.04 -13.19
CA LYS A 189 -20.32 -7.06 -14.15
C LYS A 189 -21.17 -5.78 -14.05
N LYS A 190 -21.54 -5.36 -12.84
CA LYS A 190 -22.29 -4.11 -12.64
C LYS A 190 -21.53 -2.88 -13.12
N ILE A 191 -20.22 -2.80 -12.88
CA ILE A 191 -19.39 -1.70 -13.40
C ILE A 191 -19.42 -1.73 -14.93
N ILE A 192 -19.04 -2.84 -15.55
CA ILE A 192 -18.93 -2.94 -17.01
C ILE A 192 -20.29 -2.73 -17.69
N GLU A 193 -21.38 -3.11 -17.03
CA GLU A 193 -22.73 -2.96 -17.56
C GLU A 193 -23.39 -1.60 -17.26
N HIS A 194 -22.78 -0.75 -16.45
CA HIS A 194 -23.37 0.54 -16.06
C HIS A 194 -23.41 1.51 -17.25
N GLU A 195 -24.54 2.21 -17.44
CA GLU A 195 -24.77 3.07 -18.61
C GLU A 195 -23.72 4.19 -18.75
N GLU A 196 -23.34 4.84 -17.63
CA GLU A 196 -22.28 5.87 -17.60
C GLU A 196 -20.96 5.38 -18.22
N PHE A 197 -20.67 4.08 -18.09
CA PHE A 197 -19.42 3.48 -18.57
C PHE A 197 -19.56 2.79 -19.94
N LYS A 198 -20.78 2.77 -20.50
CA LYS A 198 -21.11 2.23 -21.82
C LYS A 198 -21.21 3.34 -22.85
N ASN A 199 -20.30 3.41 -23.83
CA ASN A 199 -20.50 4.27 -25.00
C ASN A 199 -19.65 3.84 -26.22
N ASN A 200 -19.84 4.52 -27.35
CA ASN A 200 -19.13 4.37 -28.62
C ASN A 200 -17.65 4.82 -28.59
N ASN A 201 -17.17 5.37 -27.46
CA ASN A 201 -15.75 5.69 -27.27
C ASN A 201 -14.95 4.42 -26.91
N PRO A 202 -13.69 4.31 -27.34
CA PRO A 202 -12.96 3.05 -27.28
C PRO A 202 -12.70 2.53 -25.86
N PHE A 203 -12.53 3.42 -24.86
CA PHE A 203 -12.35 3.04 -23.46
C PHE A 203 -12.87 4.14 -22.52
N LYS A 204 -13.77 3.79 -21.59
CA LYS A 204 -14.19 4.63 -20.45
C LYS A 204 -13.73 4.07 -19.11
N LEU A 205 -13.35 2.81 -19.09
CA LEU A 205 -12.88 2.09 -17.92
C LEU A 205 -11.39 1.77 -18.06
N GLY A 206 -10.68 1.80 -16.94
CA GLY A 206 -9.26 1.48 -16.87
C GLY A 206 -8.91 0.46 -15.78
N ILE A 207 -7.73 -0.12 -15.90
CA ILE A 207 -7.11 -0.98 -14.89
C ILE A 207 -5.59 -0.79 -14.92
N ILE A 208 -4.96 -0.66 -13.75
CA ILE A 208 -3.48 -0.68 -13.66
C ILE A 208 -2.99 -2.06 -14.09
N GLU A 209 -2.05 -2.06 -15.04
CA GLU A 209 -1.46 -3.27 -15.61
C GLU A 209 -0.33 -3.80 -14.73
N ASP A 210 -0.70 -4.59 -13.74
CA ASP A 210 0.22 -5.40 -12.94
C ASP A 210 -0.20 -6.88 -13.02
N GLU A 211 0.69 -7.77 -13.47
CA GLU A 211 0.29 -9.15 -13.82
C GLU A 211 -0.20 -9.95 -12.60
N VAL A 212 0.39 -9.68 -11.43
CA VAL A 212 0.03 -10.33 -10.16
C VAL A 212 -1.32 -9.83 -9.68
N THR A 213 -1.56 -8.52 -9.71
CA THR A 213 -2.85 -7.89 -9.38
C THR A 213 -3.95 -8.35 -10.33
N ILE A 214 -3.69 -8.41 -11.63
CA ILE A 214 -4.68 -8.90 -12.61
C ILE A 214 -4.96 -10.38 -12.39
N LEU A 215 -3.96 -11.19 -12.02
CA LEU A 215 -4.19 -12.58 -11.62
C LEU A 215 -5.06 -12.64 -10.36
N SER A 216 -4.75 -11.84 -9.34
CA SER A 216 -5.53 -11.73 -8.10
C SER A 216 -6.99 -11.39 -8.42
N LEU A 217 -7.23 -10.39 -9.25
CA LEU A 217 -8.56 -10.00 -9.74
C LEU A 217 -9.26 -11.14 -10.50
N SER A 218 -8.55 -11.87 -11.35
CA SER A 218 -9.13 -13.00 -12.09
C SER A 218 -9.58 -14.13 -11.15
N LYS A 219 -8.77 -14.45 -10.13
CA LYS A 219 -9.12 -15.42 -9.09
C LYS A 219 -10.37 -14.97 -8.32
N LEU A 220 -10.41 -13.71 -7.93
CA LEU A 220 -11.53 -13.09 -7.22
C LEU A 220 -12.83 -13.12 -8.04
N ALA A 221 -12.73 -12.77 -9.32
CA ALA A 221 -13.85 -12.76 -10.25
C ALA A 221 -14.37 -14.18 -10.59
N SER A 222 -13.57 -15.22 -10.42
CA SER A 222 -13.95 -16.62 -10.70
C SER A 222 -14.69 -17.33 -9.56
N GLN A 223 -14.84 -16.72 -8.38
CA GLN A 223 -15.47 -17.35 -7.22
C GLN A 223 -17.01 -17.18 -7.25
N GLU A 224 -17.72 -18.16 -7.79
CA GLU A 224 -19.17 -18.08 -8.07
C GLU A 224 -20.13 -18.09 -6.85
N ASN A 225 -19.69 -18.15 -5.58
CA ASN A 225 -20.62 -18.42 -4.46
C ASN A 225 -20.32 -17.73 -3.12
N ASN A 226 -19.64 -16.58 -3.09
CA ASN A 226 -19.32 -15.82 -1.86
C ASN A 226 -18.53 -16.58 -0.75
N LYS A 227 -18.26 -17.88 -0.94
CA LYS A 227 -17.40 -18.71 -0.08
C LYS A 227 -15.96 -18.55 -0.55
N PHE A 228 -15.33 -17.51 -0.05
CA PHE A 228 -13.90 -17.31 -0.16
C PHE A 228 -13.16 -18.52 0.46
N ASN A 229 -12.29 -19.18 -0.32
CA ASN A 229 -11.38 -20.22 0.17
C ASN A 229 -9.93 -19.75 0.01
N GLU A 230 -9.29 -19.43 1.13
CA GLU A 230 -7.90 -18.96 1.19
C GLU A 230 -6.90 -19.98 0.63
N GLN A 231 -7.21 -21.29 0.71
CA GLN A 231 -6.34 -22.34 0.18
C GLN A 231 -6.25 -22.31 -1.35
N ASN A 232 -7.30 -21.82 -2.04
CA ASN A 232 -7.30 -21.68 -3.50
C ASN A 232 -6.54 -20.43 -3.97
N TRP A 233 -6.11 -19.57 -3.04
CA TRP A 233 -5.39 -18.34 -3.34
C TRP A 233 -3.90 -18.59 -3.62
N LYS A 234 -3.30 -19.54 -2.86
CA LYS A 234 -1.91 -19.92 -3.01
C LYS A 234 -1.70 -20.69 -4.31
N VAL A 235 -0.73 -20.26 -5.11
CA VAL A 235 -0.27 -21.04 -6.26
C VAL A 235 0.66 -22.13 -5.70
N GLU A 236 0.22 -23.38 -5.75
CA GLU A 236 1.03 -24.49 -5.27
C GLU A 236 2.33 -24.60 -6.09
N GLU A 237 3.49 -24.61 -5.42
CA GLU A 237 4.82 -24.62 -6.06
C GLU A 237 5.04 -25.81 -7.00
N ASN A 238 4.39 -26.94 -6.72
CA ASN A 238 4.63 -28.21 -7.41
C ASN A 238 3.52 -28.62 -8.39
N LYS A 239 2.54 -27.75 -8.65
CA LYS A 239 1.47 -28.05 -9.62
C LYS A 239 1.51 -27.05 -10.78
N PRO A 240 1.39 -27.51 -12.03
CA PRO A 240 1.23 -26.61 -13.17
C PRO A 240 -0.02 -25.78 -12.95
N PHE A 241 0.15 -24.46 -12.87
CA PHE A 241 -0.95 -23.52 -12.72
C PHE A 241 -1.30 -22.95 -14.08
N ASN A 242 -2.52 -23.19 -14.56
CA ASN A 242 -2.96 -22.66 -15.85
C ASN A 242 -3.42 -21.20 -15.70
N PHE A 243 -2.45 -20.28 -15.75
CA PHE A 243 -2.69 -18.83 -15.65
C PHE A 243 -3.61 -18.32 -16.76
N PHE A 244 -3.47 -18.83 -17.99
CA PHE A 244 -4.27 -18.38 -19.13
C PHE A 244 -5.76 -18.63 -18.95
N ASP A 245 -6.14 -19.79 -18.41
CA ASP A 245 -7.54 -20.10 -18.14
C ASP A 245 -8.15 -19.19 -17.06
N LYS A 246 -7.34 -18.69 -16.11
CA LYS A 246 -7.82 -17.70 -15.14
C LYS A 246 -8.14 -16.36 -15.79
N TYR A 247 -7.29 -15.89 -16.69
CA TYR A 247 -7.55 -14.63 -17.40
C TYR A 247 -8.78 -14.69 -18.33
N LYS A 248 -9.16 -15.87 -18.83
CA LYS A 248 -10.41 -16.03 -19.60
C LYS A 248 -11.65 -15.61 -18.81
N ASP A 249 -11.65 -15.75 -17.49
CA ASP A 249 -12.79 -15.32 -16.67
C ASP A 249 -12.94 -13.79 -16.66
N LEU A 250 -11.85 -13.04 -16.73
CA LEU A 250 -11.89 -11.58 -16.92
C LEU A 250 -12.38 -11.20 -18.33
N SER A 251 -12.00 -11.95 -19.37
CA SER A 251 -12.52 -11.72 -20.73
C SER A 251 -14.03 -11.92 -20.81
N LYS A 252 -14.57 -12.94 -20.12
CA LYS A 252 -16.03 -13.17 -20.04
C LYS A 252 -16.77 -11.99 -19.40
N LEU A 253 -16.10 -11.27 -18.49
CA LEU A 253 -16.65 -10.09 -17.83
C LEU A 253 -16.55 -8.82 -18.66
N GLY A 254 -15.69 -8.79 -19.69
CA GLY A 254 -15.55 -7.67 -20.63
C GLY A 254 -14.18 -7.00 -20.64
N VAL A 255 -13.31 -7.30 -19.66
CA VAL A 255 -12.01 -6.60 -19.47
C VAL A 255 -11.16 -6.57 -20.74
N SER A 256 -11.07 -7.69 -21.48
CA SER A 256 -10.35 -7.81 -22.76
C SER A 256 -11.25 -8.42 -23.85
N SER A 257 -12.46 -7.88 -24.04
CA SER A 257 -13.37 -8.38 -25.08
C SER A 257 -13.05 -7.80 -26.48
N ARG A 258 -13.07 -8.65 -27.52
CA ARG A 258 -12.98 -8.23 -28.94
C ARG A 258 -14.18 -7.38 -29.40
N THR A 259 -15.28 -7.38 -28.64
CA THR A 259 -16.43 -6.49 -28.93
C THR A 259 -16.08 -5.08 -28.42
N ARG A 260 -15.72 -4.20 -29.36
CA ARG A 260 -15.19 -2.82 -29.21
C ARG A 260 -15.93 -1.83 -28.27
N GLY A 261 -16.98 -2.25 -27.55
CA GLY A 261 -17.74 -1.38 -26.64
C GLY A 261 -17.48 -1.59 -25.14
N ASN A 262 -16.82 -2.68 -24.73
CA ASN A 262 -16.75 -3.07 -23.30
C ASN A 262 -15.33 -3.34 -22.77
N SER A 263 -14.27 -3.12 -23.57
CA SER A 263 -12.89 -3.36 -23.13
C SER A 263 -12.41 -2.28 -22.16
N MET A 264 -11.57 -2.68 -21.20
CA MET A 264 -10.87 -1.75 -20.30
C MET A 264 -9.53 -1.34 -20.90
N PHE A 265 -9.12 -0.10 -20.67
CA PHE A 265 -7.77 0.37 -20.96
C PHE A 265 -6.81 -0.20 -19.91
N LEU A 266 -5.79 -0.94 -20.36
CA LEU A 266 -4.73 -1.49 -19.51
C LEU A 266 -3.47 -0.65 -19.71
N ASN A 267 -2.89 -0.16 -18.61
CA ASN A 267 -1.61 0.54 -18.63
C ASN A 267 -0.86 0.35 -17.31
N SER A 268 0.46 0.14 -17.39
CA SER A 268 1.32 -0.07 -16.22
C SER A 268 1.69 1.24 -15.52
N ASP A 269 1.58 2.38 -16.21
CA ASP A 269 1.84 3.70 -15.65
C ASP A 269 0.63 4.17 -14.83
N SER A 270 0.72 4.04 -13.50
CA SER A 270 -0.36 4.43 -12.58
C SER A 270 -0.59 5.95 -12.54
N ALA A 271 0.45 6.75 -12.81
CA ALA A 271 0.34 8.20 -12.89
C ALA A 271 -0.49 8.62 -14.10
N LEU A 272 -0.25 8.00 -15.26
CA LEU A 272 -1.09 8.20 -16.44
C LEU A 272 -2.54 7.82 -16.16
N MET A 273 -2.79 6.68 -15.49
CA MET A 273 -4.15 6.26 -15.15
C MET A 273 -4.86 7.27 -14.24
N SER A 274 -4.13 7.83 -13.28
CA SER A 274 -4.62 8.91 -12.40
C SER A 274 -4.94 10.18 -13.19
N GLU A 275 -4.03 10.62 -14.06
CA GLU A 275 -4.23 11.79 -14.93
C GLU A 275 -5.46 11.62 -15.83
N MET A 276 -5.64 10.44 -16.44
CA MET A 276 -6.78 10.14 -17.29
C MET A 276 -8.10 10.19 -16.52
N LEU A 277 -8.14 9.74 -15.26
CA LEU A 277 -9.31 9.85 -14.39
C LEU A 277 -9.58 11.31 -14.00
N THR A 278 -8.55 12.05 -13.59
CA THR A 278 -8.63 13.48 -13.26
C THR A 278 -9.15 14.32 -14.44
N LYS A 279 -8.74 14.00 -15.67
CA LYS A 279 -9.18 14.71 -16.89
C LYS A 279 -10.49 14.20 -17.50
N LYS A 280 -11.20 13.25 -16.86
CA LYS A 280 -12.39 12.56 -17.41
C LYS A 280 -12.15 11.90 -18.78
N GLN A 281 -10.93 11.47 -19.05
CA GLN A 281 -10.64 10.61 -20.20
C GLN A 281 -11.08 9.18 -19.91
N LEU A 282 -10.93 8.76 -18.65
CA LEU A 282 -11.58 7.58 -18.07
C LEU A 282 -12.63 8.04 -17.05
N ASP A 283 -13.77 7.35 -17.03
CA ASP A 283 -14.84 7.59 -16.07
C ASP A 283 -14.70 6.67 -14.83
N GLY A 284 -13.91 5.60 -14.91
CA GLY A 284 -13.57 4.78 -13.75
C GLY A 284 -12.37 3.87 -13.97
N VAL A 285 -11.63 3.59 -12.90
CA VAL A 285 -10.36 2.88 -12.94
C VAL A 285 -10.21 1.96 -11.73
N PHE A 286 -9.76 0.73 -11.97
CA PHE A 286 -9.19 -0.12 -10.91
C PHE A 286 -7.74 0.30 -10.66
N MET A 287 -7.49 0.92 -9.51
CA MET A 287 -6.21 1.51 -9.14
C MET A 287 -5.93 1.34 -7.65
N TYR A 288 -4.68 1.56 -7.24
CA TYR A 288 -4.34 1.59 -5.83
C TYR A 288 -4.90 2.85 -5.18
N ASN A 289 -5.12 2.76 -3.88
CA ASN A 289 -5.75 3.82 -3.11
C ASN A 289 -4.93 5.12 -3.05
N GLY A 290 -3.60 5.04 -3.12
CA GLY A 290 -2.71 6.21 -3.25
C GLY A 290 -2.95 6.98 -4.56
N ASP A 291 -3.02 6.28 -5.70
CA ASP A 291 -3.33 6.88 -7.02
C ASP A 291 -4.72 7.53 -7.03
N ALA A 292 -5.69 6.89 -6.36
CA ALA A 292 -7.03 7.43 -6.21
C ALA A 292 -7.07 8.68 -5.31
N LEU A 293 -6.25 8.71 -4.25
CA LEU A 293 -6.09 9.88 -3.38
C LEU A 293 -5.48 11.05 -4.13
N TYR A 294 -4.41 10.80 -4.90
CA TYR A 294 -3.82 11.82 -5.76
C TYR A 294 -4.85 12.39 -6.73
N SER A 295 -5.59 11.52 -7.44
CA SER A 295 -6.65 11.94 -8.37
C SER A 295 -7.72 12.79 -7.68
N TYR A 296 -8.14 12.40 -6.47
CA TYR A 296 -9.12 13.15 -5.68
C TYR A 296 -8.60 14.54 -5.31
N GLN A 297 -7.36 14.63 -4.82
CA GLN A 297 -6.73 15.88 -4.40
C GLN A 297 -6.55 16.85 -5.58
N GLU A 298 -6.11 16.36 -6.73
CA GLU A 298 -5.99 17.19 -7.94
C GLU A 298 -7.34 17.78 -8.36
N ILE A 299 -8.41 16.98 -8.38
CA ILE A 299 -9.76 17.47 -8.71
C ILE A 299 -10.25 18.48 -7.66
N ARG A 300 -9.93 18.28 -6.39
CA ARG A 300 -10.28 19.21 -5.30
C ARG A 300 -9.53 20.53 -5.46
N ASN A 301 -8.25 20.49 -5.83
CA ASN A 301 -7.41 21.66 -6.06
C ASN A 301 -7.89 22.47 -7.28
N GLU A 302 -8.24 21.80 -8.39
CA GLU A 302 -8.83 22.44 -9.57
C GLU A 302 -10.15 23.18 -9.26
N LYS A 303 -10.90 22.72 -8.25
CA LYS A 303 -12.14 23.34 -7.78
C LYS A 303 -11.93 24.35 -6.64
N GLU A 304 -10.71 24.84 -6.44
CA GLU A 304 -10.34 25.78 -5.38
C GLU A 304 -10.73 25.31 -3.96
N GLY A 305 -10.67 23.98 -3.73
CA GLY A 305 -11.02 23.37 -2.45
C GLY A 305 -12.51 23.09 -2.25
N GLY A 306 -13.34 23.29 -3.27
CA GLY A 306 -14.77 22.97 -3.23
C GLY A 306 -15.08 21.47 -3.16
N GLU A 307 -16.32 21.11 -2.83
CA GLU A 307 -16.74 19.70 -2.73
C GLU A 307 -16.62 18.95 -4.07
N VAL A 308 -15.95 17.80 -4.05
CA VAL A 308 -15.84 16.92 -5.21
C VAL A 308 -16.97 15.89 -5.21
N GLN A 309 -18.18 16.34 -5.61
CA GLN A 309 -19.38 15.51 -5.59
C GLN A 309 -19.38 14.37 -6.62
N ASP A 310 -18.56 14.49 -7.66
CA ASP A 310 -18.51 13.51 -8.74
C ASP A 310 -17.45 12.42 -8.53
N PHE A 311 -16.51 12.54 -7.58
CA PHE A 311 -15.50 11.50 -7.35
C PHE A 311 -15.98 10.50 -6.29
N LYS A 312 -15.93 9.22 -6.62
CA LYS A 312 -16.49 8.14 -5.81
C LYS A 312 -15.56 6.95 -5.85
N ILE A 313 -15.58 6.15 -4.78
CA ILE A 313 -14.89 4.88 -4.74
C ILE A 313 -15.84 3.73 -4.41
N LEU A 314 -15.53 2.58 -4.99
CA LEU A 314 -16.10 1.29 -4.63
C LEU A 314 -14.96 0.42 -4.10
N GLU A 315 -15.16 -0.10 -2.90
CA GLU A 315 -14.25 -1.03 -2.26
C GLU A 315 -14.81 -2.45 -2.35
N PRO A 316 -14.17 -3.33 -3.12
CA PRO A 316 -14.58 -4.72 -3.18
C PRO A 316 -14.21 -5.48 -1.91
N THR A 317 -14.94 -6.57 -1.65
CA THR A 317 -14.71 -7.46 -0.49
C THR A 317 -14.67 -8.90 -1.01
N PRO A 318 -13.66 -9.72 -0.65
CA PRO A 318 -12.44 -9.36 0.10
C PRO A 318 -11.65 -8.22 -0.56
N SER A 319 -11.04 -7.37 0.25
CA SER A 319 -10.19 -6.28 -0.23
C SER A 319 -8.79 -6.82 -0.50
N LEU A 320 -8.22 -6.48 -1.66
CA LEU A 320 -6.87 -6.86 -2.03
C LEU A 320 -5.91 -5.82 -1.47
N TRP A 321 -5.15 -6.19 -0.45
CA TRP A 321 -4.16 -5.34 0.19
C TRP A 321 -2.75 -5.77 -0.23
N LEU A 322 -1.87 -4.79 -0.33
CA LEU A 322 -0.47 -4.93 -0.66
C LEU A 322 0.33 -4.25 0.44
N LEU A 323 1.48 -4.83 0.74
CA LEU A 323 2.43 -4.29 1.69
C LEU A 323 3.79 -4.21 0.99
N ASP A 324 4.29 -3.00 0.84
CA ASP A 324 5.64 -2.75 0.38
C ASP A 324 6.57 -2.68 1.60
N GLN A 325 7.73 -3.32 1.47
CA GLN A 325 8.66 -3.51 2.57
C GLN A 325 10.08 -3.15 2.15
N ILE A 326 10.83 -2.57 3.07
CA ILE A 326 12.27 -2.39 2.92
C ILE A 326 12.97 -3.67 3.34
N ALA A 327 13.79 -4.22 2.45
CA ALA A 327 14.63 -5.39 2.73
C ALA A 327 16.11 -5.05 2.60
N ILE A 328 16.94 -5.81 3.32
CA ILE A 328 18.40 -5.66 3.34
C ILE A 328 19.02 -6.81 2.55
N SER A 329 19.89 -6.49 1.60
CA SER A 329 20.61 -7.46 0.76
C SER A 329 21.54 -8.37 1.58
N SER A 330 21.61 -9.66 1.22
CA SER A 330 22.54 -10.62 1.85
C SER A 330 24.02 -10.34 1.58
N LYS A 331 24.33 -9.41 0.67
CA LYS A 331 25.68 -8.98 0.34
C LYS A 331 26.21 -7.83 1.20
N VAL A 332 25.35 -7.21 2.02
CA VAL A 332 25.73 -6.08 2.89
C VAL A 332 26.76 -6.51 3.93
N SER A 333 27.88 -5.78 3.98
CA SER A 333 28.93 -5.96 5.00
C SER A 333 28.47 -5.49 6.38
N GLU A 334 29.03 -6.07 7.44
CA GLU A 334 28.67 -5.73 8.83
C GLU A 334 28.90 -4.25 9.17
N SER A 335 29.97 -3.65 8.64
CA SER A 335 30.27 -2.22 8.83
C SER A 335 29.17 -1.31 8.28
N LYS A 336 28.64 -1.64 7.11
CA LYS A 336 27.60 -0.89 6.41
C LYS A 336 26.22 -1.13 7.00
N GLU A 337 25.98 -2.35 7.50
CA GLU A 337 24.73 -2.76 8.12
C GLU A 337 24.34 -1.86 9.31
N ASN A 338 25.31 -1.41 10.12
CA ASN A 338 25.00 -0.52 11.25
C ASN A 338 24.52 0.86 10.82
N GLU A 339 25.10 1.45 9.77
CA GLU A 339 24.63 2.72 9.22
C GLU A 339 23.26 2.56 8.56
N ILE A 340 23.03 1.44 7.88
CA ILE A 340 21.72 1.07 7.34
C ILE A 340 20.66 1.07 8.44
N TYR A 341 20.89 0.45 9.61
CA TYR A 341 19.90 0.46 10.68
C TYR A 341 19.62 1.85 11.25
N LYS A 342 20.63 2.72 11.34
CA LYS A 342 20.40 4.11 11.77
C LYS A 342 19.55 4.88 10.75
N PHE A 343 19.84 4.71 9.47
CA PHE A 343 19.04 5.30 8.39
C PHE A 343 17.59 4.79 8.42
N LEU A 344 17.39 3.47 8.58
CA LEU A 344 16.06 2.87 8.62
C LEU A 344 15.25 3.31 9.87
N ASP A 345 15.90 3.43 11.03
CA ASP A 345 15.24 3.95 12.23
C ASP A 345 14.80 5.41 12.03
N LYS A 346 15.66 6.24 11.42
CA LYS A 346 15.37 7.64 11.08
C LYS A 346 14.22 7.77 10.08
N LEU A 347 14.26 6.97 9.01
CA LEU A 347 13.27 7.01 7.93
C LEU A 347 11.89 6.58 8.42
N LEU A 348 11.81 5.51 9.24
CA LEU A 348 10.56 4.85 9.55
C LEU A 348 9.97 5.21 10.90
N PHE A 349 10.78 5.45 11.92
CA PHE A 349 10.30 5.42 13.31
C PHE A 349 10.62 6.68 14.12
N GLU A 350 11.82 7.23 13.97
CA GLU A 350 12.28 8.37 14.78
C GLU A 350 11.33 9.56 14.63
N GLY A 351 10.74 10.00 15.74
CA GLY A 351 9.75 11.08 15.76
C GLY A 351 8.36 10.70 15.24
N ALA A 352 8.18 9.56 14.57
CA ALA A 352 6.86 9.13 14.09
C ALA A 352 6.01 8.43 15.17
N ILE A 353 6.67 7.75 16.10
CA ILE A 353 6.02 6.98 17.18
C ILE A 353 5.93 7.81 18.47
N LYS A 354 4.78 7.76 19.14
CA LYS A 354 4.57 8.37 20.46
C LYS A 354 5.32 7.53 21.49
N LYS A 355 6.33 8.12 22.14
CA LYS A 355 6.98 7.47 23.28
C LYS A 355 5.96 7.32 24.41
N THR A 356 5.70 6.08 24.82
CA THR A 356 4.84 5.78 25.96
C THR A 356 5.44 6.36 27.25
N GLN A 357 4.57 6.80 28.17
CA GLN A 357 4.83 7.64 29.34
C GLN A 357 5.88 7.13 30.38
N SER A 358 6.62 6.05 30.14
CA SER A 358 7.71 5.66 31.06
C SER A 358 8.89 6.64 31.08
N ASP A 359 9.01 7.50 30.06
CA ASP A 359 10.05 8.54 29.97
C ASP A 359 9.54 9.97 30.27
N GLN A 360 8.24 10.14 30.55
CA GLN A 360 7.65 11.47 30.82
C GLN A 360 7.12 11.57 32.25
N ALA A 361 8.04 11.50 33.21
CA ALA A 361 7.83 12.23 34.45
C ALA A 361 7.99 13.73 34.12
N GLN A 362 6.87 14.47 34.23
CA GLN A 362 6.70 15.94 34.09
C GLN A 362 6.15 16.46 32.75
N GLY A 363 4.82 16.57 32.66
CA GLY A 363 4.18 17.89 32.47
C GLY A 363 4.22 18.59 31.11
N GLN A 364 4.52 17.94 29.99
CA GLN A 364 4.47 18.58 28.66
C GLN A 364 3.75 17.73 27.60
N GLN A 365 2.42 17.73 27.65
CA GLN A 365 1.59 16.99 26.70
C GLN A 365 1.36 17.76 25.37
N SER A 366 1.75 19.05 25.29
CA SER A 366 1.46 19.92 24.15
C SER A 366 2.64 20.17 23.19
N GLN A 367 3.87 19.81 23.54
CA GLN A 367 5.04 19.99 22.66
C GLN A 367 5.37 18.76 21.79
N ASN A 368 4.75 17.61 22.08
CA ASN A 368 5.05 16.37 21.35
C ASN A 368 4.46 16.35 19.93
N SER A 369 3.26 16.92 19.69
CA SER A 369 2.61 16.81 18.36
C SER A 369 3.38 17.50 17.25
N GLU A 370 3.93 18.69 17.51
CA GLU A 370 4.66 19.48 16.50
C GLU A 370 6.02 18.86 16.14
N ALA A 371 6.68 18.19 17.09
CA ALA A 371 7.90 17.45 16.83
C ALA A 371 7.65 16.16 16.06
N GLN A 372 6.48 15.53 16.23
CA GLN A 372 6.10 14.34 15.49
C GLN A 372 5.89 14.65 14.00
N GLU A 373 5.18 15.72 13.69
CA GLU A 373 4.87 16.12 12.30
C GLU A 373 6.11 16.55 11.49
N LYS A 374 7.27 16.70 12.15
CA LYS A 374 8.56 16.99 11.50
C LYS A 374 9.43 15.74 11.28
N SER A 375 8.95 14.54 11.60
CA SER A 375 9.71 13.31 11.31
C SER A 375 9.78 13.03 9.81
N TRP A 376 10.80 12.28 9.37
CA TRP A 376 10.89 11.85 7.97
C TRP A 376 9.69 11.00 7.55
N ALA A 377 9.17 10.14 8.41
CA ALA A 377 7.98 9.35 8.08
C ALA A 377 6.76 10.24 7.80
N TRP A 378 6.54 11.29 8.60
CA TRP A 378 5.46 12.26 8.38
C TRP A 378 5.71 13.13 7.15
N GLN A 379 6.93 13.64 6.96
CA GLN A 379 7.29 14.40 5.76
C GLN A 379 7.10 13.58 4.48
N ASN A 380 7.46 12.30 4.51
CA ASN A 380 7.29 11.40 3.37
C ASN A 380 5.81 11.12 3.10
N PHE A 381 5.02 10.84 4.15
CA PHE A 381 3.57 10.70 4.05
C PHE A 381 2.92 11.97 3.48
N ASP A 382 3.34 13.12 3.97
CA ASP A 382 2.83 14.42 3.58
C ASP A 382 3.12 14.77 2.12
N TYR A 383 4.25 14.30 1.61
CA TYR A 383 4.66 14.47 0.22
C TYR A 383 3.98 13.47 -0.72
N LEU A 384 3.84 12.20 -0.30
CA LEU A 384 3.42 11.10 -1.18
C LEU A 384 1.95 10.69 -1.05
N GLY A 385 1.37 10.82 0.13
CA GLY A 385 -0.01 10.41 0.42
C GLY A 385 -0.24 8.90 0.54
N TYR A 386 0.79 8.05 0.48
CA TYR A 386 0.62 6.60 0.68
C TYR A 386 0.20 6.24 2.10
N THR A 387 -0.61 5.18 2.26
CA THR A 387 -1.11 4.79 3.57
C THR A 387 0.03 4.37 4.50
N PRO A 388 0.21 5.04 5.66
CA PRO A 388 1.30 4.72 6.57
C PRO A 388 1.07 3.38 7.27
N THR A 389 2.15 2.67 7.59
CA THR A 389 2.10 1.36 8.26
C THR A 389 2.05 1.47 9.79
N LEU A 390 2.52 2.60 10.34
CA LEU A 390 2.59 2.84 11.78
C LEU A 390 1.23 3.14 12.38
N LYS A 391 0.90 2.45 13.48
CA LYS A 391 -0.35 2.63 14.22
C LYS A 391 -0.55 4.08 14.67
N ASP A 392 0.47 4.68 15.27
CA ASP A 392 0.38 6.03 15.83
C ASP A 392 0.13 7.10 14.77
N MET A 393 0.70 6.94 13.56
CA MET A 393 0.42 7.83 12.44
C MET A 393 -1.03 7.70 12.00
N GLN A 394 -1.52 6.47 11.79
CA GLN A 394 -2.91 6.23 11.40
C GLN A 394 -3.91 6.77 12.43
N GLU A 395 -3.67 6.54 13.72
CA GLU A 395 -4.52 7.05 14.82
C GLU A 395 -4.51 8.58 14.86
N THR A 396 -3.37 9.21 14.60
CA THR A 396 -3.25 10.68 14.56
C THR A 396 -4.02 11.27 13.37
N ILE A 397 -3.91 10.68 12.17
CA ILE A 397 -4.69 11.10 10.99
C ILE A 397 -6.20 11.00 11.27
N LYS A 398 -6.65 9.86 11.84
CA LYS A 398 -8.06 9.63 12.20
C LYS A 398 -8.54 10.62 13.28
N SER A 399 -7.71 10.95 14.27
CA SER A 399 -8.05 11.96 15.30
C SER A 399 -8.23 13.35 14.70
N LYS A 400 -7.33 13.77 13.80
CA LYS A 400 -7.44 15.07 13.11
C LYS A 400 -8.73 15.17 12.29
N HIS A 401 -9.12 14.09 11.63
CA HIS A 401 -10.40 14.01 10.92
C HIS A 401 -11.61 14.19 11.85
N GLU A 402 -11.65 13.50 12.99
CA GLU A 402 -12.75 13.64 13.96
C GLU A 402 -12.83 15.05 14.56
N GLU A 403 -11.68 15.68 14.80
CA GLU A 403 -11.63 17.09 15.22
C GLU A 403 -12.16 18.03 14.14
N PHE A 404 -11.76 17.82 12.88
CA PHE A 404 -12.25 18.58 11.74
C PHE A 404 -13.77 18.46 11.57
N LYS A 405 -14.32 17.24 11.64
CA LYS A 405 -15.78 16.99 11.62
C LYS A 405 -16.51 17.78 12.70
N LYS A 406 -16.04 17.71 13.95
CA LYS A 406 -16.63 18.43 15.08
C LYS A 406 -16.56 19.95 14.89
N LYS A 407 -15.48 20.47 14.31
CA LYS A 407 -15.36 21.91 13.98
C LYS A 407 -16.39 22.30 12.91
N LYS A 408 -16.55 21.50 11.84
CA LYS A 408 -17.54 21.73 10.78
C LYS A 408 -18.97 21.75 11.31
N GLU A 409 -19.37 20.75 12.08
CA GLU A 409 -20.71 20.66 12.69
C GLU A 409 -21.04 21.85 13.61
N LYS A 410 -20.04 22.35 14.36
CA LYS A 410 -20.20 23.55 15.21
C LYS A 410 -20.29 24.83 14.39
N SER A 411 -19.52 24.95 13.32
CA SER A 411 -19.54 26.13 12.43
C SER A 411 -20.84 26.24 11.63
N GLU A 412 -21.47 25.12 11.26
CA GLU A 412 -22.78 25.12 10.60
C GLU A 412 -23.93 25.54 11.55
N GLN A 413 -23.71 25.52 12.87
CA GLN A 413 -24.66 25.99 13.89
C GLN A 413 -24.47 27.47 14.28
N GLN A 414 -23.38 28.13 13.84
CA GLN A 414 -23.11 29.55 14.09
C GLN A 414 -22.85 30.28 12.76
N THR A 415 -23.87 30.97 12.26
CA THR A 415 -23.75 31.85 11.10
C THR A 415 -22.82 33.03 11.42
N GLN A 416 -21.59 33.00 10.89
CA GLN A 416 -20.71 34.12 10.48
C GLN A 416 -19.24 33.99 10.93
N SER A 417 -18.38 34.30 9.96
CA SER A 417 -16.91 34.51 9.99
C SER A 417 -16.04 33.25 10.02
N SER A 418 -15.72 32.75 8.83
CA SER A 418 -14.60 31.85 8.57
C SER A 418 -13.36 32.69 8.23
N GLU A 419 -12.49 32.95 9.20
CA GLU A 419 -11.07 33.11 8.89
C GLU A 419 -10.54 31.70 8.57
N LYS A 420 -10.06 31.50 7.33
CA LYS A 420 -9.29 30.29 6.97
C LYS A 420 -8.01 30.32 7.78
N SER A 421 -7.88 29.48 8.79
CA SER A 421 -6.55 29.15 9.35
C SER A 421 -5.81 28.31 8.31
N GLU A 422 -4.77 28.87 7.71
CA GLU A 422 -4.05 28.29 6.56
C GLU A 422 -3.18 27.05 6.89
N ASP A 423 -3.09 26.61 8.15
CA ASP A 423 -2.05 25.65 8.57
C ASP A 423 -2.54 24.26 9.06
N GLU A 424 -3.85 23.99 9.14
CA GLU A 424 -4.33 22.65 9.55
C GLU A 424 -4.67 21.78 8.33
N LYS A 425 -3.95 20.66 8.15
CA LYS A 425 -4.28 19.65 7.12
C LYS A 425 -5.69 19.11 7.34
N GLU A 426 -6.54 19.33 6.36
CA GLU A 426 -7.93 18.89 6.38
C GLU A 426 -8.08 17.49 5.80
N TYR A 427 -8.39 16.51 6.66
CA TYR A 427 -8.78 15.16 6.24
C TYR A 427 -10.30 15.05 6.20
N ASP A 428 -10.88 15.09 5.01
CA ASP A 428 -12.31 14.82 4.82
C ASP A 428 -12.63 13.31 4.86
N ASP A 429 -13.92 12.98 4.84
CA ASP A 429 -14.40 11.58 4.88
C ASP A 429 -13.82 10.71 3.78
N LEU A 430 -13.71 11.27 2.57
CA LEU A 430 -13.26 10.51 1.42
C LEU A 430 -11.75 10.28 1.46
N THR A 431 -10.99 11.25 1.96
CA THR A 431 -9.55 11.12 2.24
C THR A 431 -9.28 10.01 3.24
N ILE A 432 -10.02 9.97 4.35
CA ILE A 432 -9.92 8.89 5.33
C ILE A 432 -10.31 7.55 4.72
N GLN A 433 -11.38 7.53 3.93
CA GLN A 433 -11.81 6.31 3.26
C GLN A 433 -10.75 5.81 2.26
N LEU A 434 -10.10 6.69 1.50
CA LEU A 434 -9.02 6.36 0.57
C LEU A 434 -7.75 5.90 1.28
N LEU A 435 -7.43 6.44 2.46
CA LEU A 435 -6.24 6.00 3.20
C LEU A 435 -6.45 4.63 3.85
N PHE A 436 -7.61 4.37 4.45
CA PHE A 436 -7.78 3.24 5.36
C PHE A 436 -8.84 2.21 4.91
N GLY A 437 -9.58 2.51 3.85
CA GLY A 437 -10.76 1.76 3.44
C GLY A 437 -11.94 1.91 4.41
N ARG A 438 -13.06 1.25 4.08
CA ARG A 438 -14.27 1.12 4.91
C ARG A 438 -14.19 -0.02 5.91
N GLN A 439 -13.24 -0.94 5.73
CA GLN A 439 -13.07 -2.03 6.68
C GLN A 439 -12.63 -1.43 8.00
N ASN A 440 -13.50 -1.52 9.02
CA ASN A 440 -13.17 -1.04 10.34
C ASN A 440 -12.00 -1.88 10.87
N GLU A 441 -10.78 -1.34 10.85
CA GLU A 441 -9.55 -2.01 11.27
C GLU A 441 -9.65 -2.60 12.69
N ASP A 442 -10.50 -2.03 13.55
CA ASP A 442 -10.78 -2.57 14.88
C ASP A 442 -11.40 -3.98 14.83
N GLN A 443 -12.11 -4.30 13.75
CA GLN A 443 -12.68 -5.63 13.51
C GLN A 443 -11.61 -6.63 13.04
N CYS A 444 -10.47 -6.16 12.53
CA CYS A 444 -9.29 -6.98 12.23
C CYS A 444 -8.45 -7.29 13.48
N LYS A 445 -8.76 -6.69 14.65
CA LYS A 445 -8.04 -6.92 15.92
C LYS A 445 -8.42 -8.23 16.62
N LYS A 446 -9.60 -8.82 16.34
CA LYS A 446 -10.06 -10.03 17.06
C LYS A 446 -9.32 -11.28 16.56
N PRO A 447 -8.69 -12.08 17.46
CA PRO A 447 -8.02 -13.31 17.07
C PRO A 447 -9.04 -14.34 16.59
N VAL A 448 -8.75 -14.96 15.45
CA VAL A 448 -9.33 -16.26 15.08
C VAL A 448 -8.81 -17.26 16.12
N SER A 449 -9.67 -17.67 17.05
CA SER A 449 -9.34 -18.72 18.02
C SER A 449 -9.11 -20.03 17.26
N ASN A 450 -7.85 -20.44 17.18
CA ASN A 450 -7.47 -21.75 16.67
C ASN A 450 -7.98 -22.85 17.62
N GLY A 451 -8.82 -23.77 17.11
CA GLY A 451 -8.84 -25.14 17.62
C GLY A 451 -10.12 -25.71 18.25
N GLN A 452 -11.31 -25.12 18.08
CA GLN A 452 -12.56 -25.82 18.41
C GLN A 452 -13.35 -26.22 17.15
N PRO A 453 -13.87 -27.47 17.07
CA PRO A 453 -14.79 -27.88 16.01
C PRO A 453 -15.99 -26.96 16.02
N GLN A 454 -16.23 -26.29 14.89
CA GLN A 454 -17.32 -25.35 14.71
C GLN A 454 -18.67 -26.08 14.71
N THR A 455 -19.42 -25.93 15.79
CA THR A 455 -20.87 -26.19 15.79
C THR A 455 -21.62 -24.94 16.22
N THR A 456 -22.70 -24.67 15.48
CA THR A 456 -23.77 -23.68 15.64
C THR A 456 -23.68 -22.36 14.86
N GLU A 457 -24.70 -22.17 14.03
CA GLU A 457 -24.95 -21.18 12.97
C GLU A 457 -25.00 -19.71 13.41
N ASN A 458 -24.79 -19.40 14.69
CA ASN A 458 -24.96 -18.05 15.23
C ASN A 458 -23.66 -17.25 15.45
N GLN A 459 -22.48 -17.79 15.13
CA GLN A 459 -21.19 -17.05 15.13
C GLN A 459 -20.62 -16.77 13.73
N GLN A 460 -21.31 -17.19 12.67
CA GLN A 460 -20.88 -16.96 11.27
C GLN A 460 -21.01 -15.48 10.83
N SER A 461 -21.73 -14.65 11.58
CA SER A 461 -21.95 -13.22 11.26
C SER A 461 -20.89 -12.26 11.82
N GLU A 462 -20.06 -12.68 12.79
CA GLU A 462 -18.98 -11.82 13.33
C GLU A 462 -17.63 -12.11 12.65
N ASN A 463 -17.36 -13.35 12.23
CA ASN A 463 -16.11 -13.76 11.56
C ASN A 463 -16.00 -13.35 10.08
N THR A 464 -16.98 -12.59 9.56
CA THR A 464 -17.12 -12.30 8.12
C THR A 464 -16.63 -10.92 7.69
N LYS A 465 -16.14 -10.06 8.60
CA LYS A 465 -15.95 -8.63 8.31
C LYS A 465 -14.53 -8.19 7.91
N CYS A 466 -13.47 -8.83 8.41
CA CYS A 466 -12.10 -8.56 7.94
C CYS A 466 -11.68 -9.61 6.90
N LYS A 467 -12.11 -9.43 5.65
CA LYS A 467 -11.70 -10.28 4.53
C LYS A 467 -10.62 -9.56 3.75
N ILE A 468 -9.37 -9.71 4.20
CA ILE A 468 -8.19 -9.17 3.55
C ILE A 468 -7.50 -10.28 2.76
N LEU A 469 -7.08 -9.95 1.56
CA LEU A 469 -6.29 -10.80 0.70
C LEU A 469 -4.94 -10.17 0.45
N PHE A 470 -3.90 -11.00 0.53
CA PHE A 470 -2.54 -10.60 0.22
C PHE A 470 -2.01 -11.42 -0.94
N GLU A 471 -1.30 -10.74 -1.83
CA GLU A 471 -0.58 -11.39 -2.91
C GLU A 471 0.55 -12.26 -2.36
N SER A 472 0.89 -13.31 -3.09
CA SER A 472 1.96 -14.24 -2.71
C SER A 472 2.96 -14.34 -3.85
N GLY A 473 4.22 -14.49 -3.48
CA GLY A 473 5.33 -14.69 -4.39
C GLY A 473 5.18 -16.00 -5.15
N MET A 474 5.73 -15.98 -6.36
CA MET A 474 5.74 -17.11 -7.29
C MET A 474 7.19 -17.54 -7.54
N THR A 475 7.37 -18.76 -8.02
CA THR A 475 8.69 -19.25 -8.47
C THR A 475 9.07 -18.61 -9.80
N ASP A 476 10.35 -18.66 -10.18
CA ASP A 476 10.84 -18.17 -11.49
C ASP A 476 10.02 -18.72 -12.67
N ASN A 477 9.74 -20.02 -12.65
CA ASN A 477 8.95 -20.68 -13.70
C ASN A 477 7.50 -20.18 -13.71
N GLN A 478 6.88 -20.04 -12.53
CA GLN A 478 5.53 -19.51 -12.41
C GLN A 478 5.44 -18.05 -12.88
N ASN A 479 6.42 -17.21 -12.55
CA ASN A 479 6.49 -15.83 -13.03
C ASN A 479 6.66 -15.75 -14.55
N LEU A 480 7.45 -16.63 -15.15
CA LEU A 480 7.58 -16.73 -16.60
C LEU A 480 6.27 -17.18 -17.25
N ASP A 481 5.65 -18.25 -16.73
CA ASP A 481 4.38 -18.77 -17.23
C ASP A 481 3.25 -17.75 -17.09
N LEU A 482 3.23 -16.99 -15.99
CA LEU A 482 2.31 -15.87 -15.75
C LEU A 482 2.47 -14.81 -16.83
N ALA A 483 3.69 -14.31 -17.03
CA ALA A 483 3.96 -13.25 -18.01
C ALA A 483 3.59 -13.71 -19.44
N LEU A 484 3.92 -14.95 -19.82
CA LEU A 484 3.56 -15.51 -21.12
C LEU A 484 2.03 -15.65 -21.28
N ALA A 485 1.35 -16.15 -20.25
CA ALA A 485 -0.11 -16.28 -20.25
C ALA A 485 -0.80 -14.91 -20.32
N PHE A 486 -0.27 -13.93 -19.60
CA PHE A 486 -0.76 -12.57 -19.57
C PHE A 486 -0.62 -11.89 -20.95
N GLN A 487 0.55 -11.97 -21.58
CA GLN A 487 0.77 -11.44 -22.93
C GLN A 487 -0.12 -12.13 -23.97
N ARG A 488 -0.31 -13.45 -23.87
CA ARG A 488 -1.23 -14.19 -24.74
C ARG A 488 -2.68 -13.70 -24.58
N TRP A 489 -3.12 -13.50 -23.33
CA TRP A 489 -4.46 -13.00 -23.01
C TRP A 489 -4.67 -11.56 -23.50
N LYS A 490 -3.75 -10.65 -23.20
CA LYS A 490 -3.78 -9.23 -23.61
C LYS A 490 -3.88 -9.09 -25.14
N ASN A 491 -3.12 -9.91 -25.88
CA ASN A 491 -3.13 -9.89 -27.34
C ASN A 491 -4.27 -10.69 -28.00
N ASN A 492 -5.20 -11.24 -27.21
CA ASN A 492 -6.31 -12.05 -27.70
C ASN A 492 -5.88 -13.24 -28.59
N TRP A 493 -4.71 -13.83 -28.31
CA TRP A 493 -4.20 -15.02 -28.99
C TRP A 493 -4.83 -16.28 -28.38
N PHE A 494 -6.07 -16.57 -28.79
CA PHE A 494 -6.82 -17.75 -28.32
C PHE A 494 -6.31 -19.03 -28.95
#